data_AF-A0A2E0RSG9-F1
#
_entry.id   AF-A0A2E0RSG9-F1
#
_cell.length_a   1.000
_cell.length_b   1.000
_cell.length_c   1.000
_cell.angle_alpha   90.00
_cell.angle_beta   90.00
_cell.angle_gamma   90.00
#
_symmetry.space_group_name_H-M   'P 1'
#
loop_
_entity.id
_entity.type
_entity.pdbx_description
1 polymer ?
#
loop_
_entity_poly.entity_id
_entity_poly.type
_entity_poly.pdbx_seq_one_letter_code
_entity_poly.pdbx_strand_id
1 'polypeptide(L)' 'DGGELLLTVTSDVVVRDLAIFPERVVPDATVDRQLVHLLPGEPTTFRFHGVTLAHVPALTSLPALRHTATLL' A
#
# COMPACT_ATOMS: atom_id res chain seq x y z
N ASP A 1 -14.53 4.18 -13.62
CA ASP A 1 -13.64 5.33 -13.89
C ASP A 1 -12.56 5.34 -12.82
N GLY A 2 -11.38 4.82 -13.13
CA GLY A 2 -10.31 4.55 -12.15
C GLY A 2 -9.64 5.84 -11.65
N GLY A 3 -10.37 6.60 -10.82
CA GLY A 3 -9.92 7.84 -10.22
C GLY A 3 -8.77 7.67 -9.20
N GLU A 4 -8.44 8.77 -8.54
CA GLU A 4 -7.48 8.78 -7.44
C GLU A 4 -8.06 8.12 -6.19
N LEU A 5 -7.28 7.27 -5.52
CA LEU A 5 -7.60 6.69 -4.22
C LEU A 5 -6.56 7.11 -3.19
N LEU A 6 -7.00 7.71 -2.09
CA LEU A 6 -6.16 7.99 -0.93
C LEU A 6 -6.41 6.92 0.14
N LEU A 7 -5.35 6.20 0.54
CA LEU A 7 -5.41 5.18 1.58
C LEU A 7 -4.50 5.58 2.74
N THR A 8 -5.11 5.85 3.90
CA THR A 8 -4.36 6.07 5.15
C THR A 8 -4.14 4.74 5.85
N VAL A 9 -2.88 4.43 6.10
CA VAL A 9 -2.42 3.20 6.76
C VAL A 9 -1.81 3.55 8.11
N THR A 10 -2.19 2.79 9.13
CA THR A 10 -1.57 2.76 10.46
C THR A 10 -1.07 1.35 10.74
N SER A 11 -0.18 1.21 11.73
CA SER A 11 0.23 -0.09 12.24
C SER A 11 0.24 -0.09 13.77
N ASP A 12 0.05 -1.25 14.37
CA ASP A 12 0.23 -1.45 15.82
C ASP A 12 1.68 -1.84 16.18
N VAL A 13 2.51 -2.09 15.17
CA VAL A 13 3.91 -2.49 15.31
C VAL A 13 4.81 -1.62 14.42
N VAL A 14 6.12 -1.69 14.63
CA VAL A 14 7.08 -1.07 13.70
C VAL A 14 7.09 -1.85 12.39
N VAL A 15 6.79 -1.18 11.28
CA VAL A 15 6.92 -1.75 9.93
C VAL A 15 8.06 -1.06 9.20
N ARG A 16 9.03 -1.84 8.73
CA ARG A 16 10.16 -1.34 7.95
C ARG A 16 9.93 -1.56 6.46
N ASP A 17 10.27 -0.55 5.67
CA ASP A 17 10.27 -0.60 4.20
C ASP A 17 8.93 -1.06 3.61
N LEU A 18 7.80 -0.54 4.13
CA LEU A 18 6.47 -0.85 3.59
C LEU A 18 6.37 -0.36 2.15
N ALA A 19 6.08 -1.30 1.25
CA ALA A 19 5.81 -1.06 -0.15
C ALA A 19 4.46 -1.68 -0.53
N ILE A 20 3.69 -0.96 -1.34
CA ILE A 20 2.41 -1.43 -1.89
C ILE A 20 2.54 -1.40 -3.41
N PHE A 21 2.41 -2.54 -4.07
CA PHE A 21 2.60 -2.74 -5.50
C PHE A 21 1.24 -2.83 -6.21
N PRO A 22 0.57 -1.70 -6.53
CA PRO A 22 -0.77 -1.72 -7.10
C PRO A 22 -0.83 -2.36 -8.49
N GLU A 23 0.28 -2.39 -9.24
CA GLU A 23 0.42 -3.04 -10.53
C GLU A 23 0.20 -4.56 -10.48
N ARG A 24 0.36 -5.16 -9.27
CA ARG A 24 0.03 -6.58 -9.03
C ARG A 24 -1.47 -6.83 -8.89
N VAL A 25 -2.28 -5.78 -8.76
CA VAL A 25 -3.75 -5.84 -8.68
C VAL A 25 -4.38 -5.35 -9.99
N VAL A 26 -3.90 -4.22 -10.52
CA VAL A 26 -4.32 -3.66 -11.81
C VAL A 26 -3.05 -3.26 -12.60
N PRO A 27 -2.80 -3.81 -13.81
CA PRO A 27 -1.50 -3.70 -14.50
C PRO A 27 -0.88 -2.30 -14.64
N ASP A 28 -1.70 -1.24 -14.79
CA ASP A 28 -1.23 0.13 -15.01
C ASP A 28 -1.38 1.04 -13.78
N ALA A 29 -1.75 0.46 -12.63
CA ALA A 29 -1.93 1.24 -11.43
C ALA A 29 -0.59 1.68 -10.83
N THR A 30 -0.60 2.86 -10.22
CA THR A 30 0.60 3.49 -9.63
C THR A 30 0.32 3.98 -8.22
N VAL A 31 1.39 4.17 -7.45
CA VAL A 31 1.36 4.81 -6.13
C VAL A 31 2.46 5.84 -6.05
N ASP A 32 2.23 6.90 -5.30
CA ASP A 32 3.13 8.04 -5.22
C ASP A 32 4.39 7.82 -4.39
N ARG A 33 4.39 6.82 -3.50
CA ARG A 33 5.51 6.55 -2.60
C ARG A 33 5.64 5.08 -2.25
N GLN A 34 6.86 4.71 -1.88
CA GLN A 34 7.25 3.34 -1.51
C GLN A 34 8.27 3.39 -0.37
N LEU A 35 8.56 2.23 0.22
CA LEU A 35 9.58 2.03 1.25
C LEU A 35 9.38 2.95 2.47
N VAL A 36 8.12 3.05 2.92
CA VAL A 36 7.73 3.86 4.08
C VAL A 36 8.01 3.09 5.37
N HIS A 37 8.57 3.77 6.37
CA HIS A 37 8.63 3.26 7.74
C HIS A 37 7.40 3.71 8.52
N LEU A 38 6.71 2.77 9.16
CA LEU A 38 5.60 3.09 10.06
C LEU A 38 6.00 2.81 11.50
N LEU A 39 5.78 3.79 12.37
CA LEU A 39 5.77 3.60 13.81
C LEU A 39 4.36 3.21 14.29
N PRO A 40 4.24 2.56 15.46
CA PRO A 40 2.94 2.26 16.05
C PRO A 40 2.06 3.51 16.19
N GLY A 41 0.85 3.44 15.65
CA GLY A 41 -0.13 4.52 15.66
C GLY A 41 0.16 5.68 14.70
N GLU A 42 1.29 5.69 13.99
CA GLU A 42 1.62 6.76 13.05
C GLU A 42 0.90 6.54 11.71
N PRO A 43 0.03 7.48 11.28
CA PRO A 43 -0.66 7.38 10.00
C PRO A 43 0.25 7.80 8.85
N THR A 44 0.22 7.04 7.75
CA THR A 44 0.76 7.49 6.45
C THR A 44 -0.29 7.32 5.36
N THR A 45 -0.49 8.35 4.56
CA THR A 45 -1.37 8.30 3.39
C THR A 45 -0.58 7.98 2.12
N PHE A 46 -1.07 7.00 1.38
CA PHE A 46 -0.63 6.63 0.05
C PHE A 46 -1.66 7.10 -0.97
N ARG A 47 -1.20 7.63 -2.10
CA ARG A 47 -2.08 8.07 -3.19
C ARG A 47 -1.89 7.17 -4.40
N PHE A 48 -2.97 6.52 -4.79
CA PHE A 48 -3.00 5.58 -5.89
C PHE A 48 -3.76 6.15 -7.10
N HIS A 49 -3.33 5.75 -8.29
CA HIS A 49 -4.05 5.97 -9.54
C HIS A 49 -4.36 4.64 -10.22
N GLY A 50 -5.51 4.52 -10.89
CA GLY A 50 -5.90 3.30 -11.62
C GLY A 50 -6.53 2.21 -10.74
N VAL A 51 -6.79 2.48 -9.47
CA VAL A 51 -7.47 1.56 -8.54
C VAL A 51 -8.70 2.22 -7.91
N THR A 52 -9.56 1.42 -7.28
CA THR A 52 -10.76 1.89 -6.57
C THR A 52 -10.82 1.26 -5.18
N LEU A 53 -11.80 1.67 -4.38
CA LEU A 53 -12.04 1.08 -3.06
C LEU A 53 -12.24 -0.44 -3.10
N ALA A 54 -12.77 -0.99 -4.20
CA ALA A 54 -12.95 -2.43 -4.37
C ALA A 54 -11.62 -3.21 -4.38
N HIS A 55 -10.50 -2.54 -4.70
CA HIS A 55 -9.17 -3.16 -4.75
C HIS A 55 -8.43 -3.13 -3.41
N VAL A 56 -8.94 -2.41 -2.40
CA VAL A 56 -8.25 -2.25 -1.10
C VAL A 56 -7.89 -3.60 -0.46
N PRO A 57 -8.78 -4.62 -0.40
CA PRO A 57 -8.41 -5.92 0.17
C PRO A 57 -7.20 -6.58 -0.50
N ALA A 58 -7.06 -6.42 -1.83
CA ALA A 58 -5.92 -6.94 -2.58
C ALA A 58 -4.66 -6.08 -2.37
N LEU A 59 -4.80 -4.75 -2.25
CA LEU A 59 -3.69 -3.83 -1.98
C LEU A 59 -3.10 -4.02 -0.56
N THR A 60 -3.91 -4.45 0.41
CA THR A 60 -3.49 -4.63 1.81
C THR A 60 -3.14 -6.07 2.16
N SER A 61 -2.84 -6.90 1.15
CA SER A 61 -2.47 -8.31 1.33
C SER A 61 -1.29 -8.69 0.44
N LEU A 62 -0.64 -9.83 0.76
CA LEU A 62 0.36 -10.40 -0.14
C LEU A 62 -0.30 -10.82 -1.46
N PRO A 63 0.36 -10.65 -2.61
CA PRO A 63 1.74 -10.16 -2.77
C PRO A 63 1.86 -8.65 -2.98
N ALA A 64 0.76 -7.89 -2.98
CA ALA A 64 0.78 -6.46 -3.26
C ALA A 64 1.38 -5.64 -2.11
N LEU A 65 1.10 -6.02 -0.87
CA LEU A 65 1.73 -5.43 0.31
C LEU A 65 2.99 -6.22 0.68
N ARG A 66 4.13 -5.53 0.75
CA ARG A 66 5.40 -6.10 1.23
C ARG A 66 6.05 -5.16 2.23
N HIS A 67 6.77 -5.75 3.15
CA HIS A 67 7.70 -5.08 4.06
C HIS A 67 8.86 -6.03 4.35
N THR A 68 9.92 -5.58 5.01
CA THR A 68 11.16 -6.36 5.19
C THR A 68 10.91 -7.79 5.70
N ALA A 69 9.99 -7.96 6.67
CA ALA A 69 9.66 -9.26 7.25
C ALA A 69 8.82 -10.21 6.35
N THR A 70 8.33 -9.78 5.19
CA THR A 70 7.55 -10.59 4.22
C THR A 70 8.37 -11.03 3.00
N LEU A 71 9.69 -10.81 3.03
CA LEU A 71 10.59 -11.14 1.92
C LEU A 71 11.18 -12.56 2.01
N LEU A 72 10.72 -13.35 2.97
CA LEU A 72 11.11 -14.75 3.16
C LEU A 72 10.14 -15.72 2.46
#